data_AF-A0A554JPT1-F1
#
_entry.id   AF-A0A554JPT1-F1
#
_cell.length_a   1.000
_cell.length_b   1.000
_cell.length_c   1.000
_cell.angle_alpha   90.00
_cell.angle_beta   90.00
_cell.angle_gamma   90.00
#
_symmetry.space_group_name_H-M   'P 1'
#
loop_
_entity.id
_entity.type
_entity.pdbx_description
1 polymer ?
#
loop_
_entity_poly.entity_id
_entity_poly.type
_entity_poly.pdbx_seq_one_letter_code
_entity_poly.pdbx_strand_id
1 'polypeptide(L)'
;MNVSPKVQKIILSVLILLGLGFVVYSTLFGDVPVPENLGEDTTVAVAVGQDILTLADKLQSTQIDTTIFSSPLFQSLIDISTPLTPEAQGRENPFAQIGVDSGASSPRPIKFP
;
A
#
# COMPACT_ATOMS: atom_id res chain seq x y z
N MET A 1 47.72 38.41 19.61
CA MET A 1 48.85 37.50 19.32
C MET A 1 49.16 37.60 17.84
N ASN A 2 50.32 38.15 17.46
CA ASN A 2 50.71 38.18 16.05
C ASN A 2 51.27 36.81 15.68
N VAL A 3 50.51 36.05 14.90
CA VAL A 3 50.93 34.75 14.38
C VAL A 3 51.72 34.93 13.09
N SER A 4 52.72 34.07 12.88
CA SER A 4 53.53 34.08 11.66
C SER A 4 52.66 33.89 10.40
N PRO A 5 52.90 34.61 9.29
CA PRO A 5 52.06 34.55 8.09
C PRO A 5 51.95 33.15 7.47
N LYS A 6 52.93 32.25 7.71
CA LYS A 6 52.85 30.85 7.29
C LYS A 6 51.89 30.04 8.16
N VAL A 7 51.95 30.25 9.48
CA VAL A 7 51.06 29.60 10.45
C VAL A 7 49.62 30.09 10.25
N GLN A 8 49.43 31.36 9.95
CA GLN A 8 48.12 31.93 9.60
C GLN A 8 47.48 31.22 8.41
N LYS A 9 48.24 30.92 7.35
CA LYS A 9 47.73 30.19 6.17
C LYS A 9 47.35 28.74 6.50
N ILE A 10 48.12 28.08 7.36
CA ILE A 10 47.82 26.71 7.81
C ILE A 10 46.54 26.71 8.65
N ILE A 11 46.41 27.63 9.59
CA ILE A 11 45.19 27.77 10.42
C ILE A 11 43.98 28.04 9.52
N LEU A 12 44.11 28.94 8.54
CA LEU A 12 43.03 29.25 7.60
C LEU A 12 42.63 28.02 6.76
N SER A 13 43.60 27.26 6.26
CA SER A 13 43.36 26.02 5.51
C SER A 13 42.60 24.99 6.35
N VAL A 14 42.99 24.79 7.60
CA VAL A 14 42.36 23.82 8.50
C VAL A 14 40.94 24.24 8.84
N LEU A 15 40.69 25.53 9.08
CA LEU A 15 39.36 26.07 9.35
C LEU A 15 38.41 25.87 8.17
N ILE A 16 38.90 26.10 6.94
CA ILE A 16 38.11 25.88 5.72
C ILE A 16 37.77 24.38 5.58
N LEU A 17 38.73 23.50 5.84
CA LEU A 17 38.55 22.06 5.72
C LEU A 17 37.54 21.52 6.75
N LEU A 18 37.60 22.01 8.00
CA LEU A 18 36.61 21.72 9.03
C LEU A 18 35.23 22.27 8.69
N GLY A 19 35.15 23.49 8.15
CA GLY A 19 33.90 24.09 7.71
C GLY A 19 33.25 23.31 6.57
N LEU A 20 34.02 22.94 5.55
CA LEU A 20 33.53 22.10 4.44
C LEU A 20 33.10 20.72 4.93
N GLY A 21 33.89 20.10 5.80
CA GLY A 21 33.55 18.81 6.40
C GLY A 21 32.26 18.88 7.21
N PHE A 22 32.05 19.95 7.98
CA PHE A 22 30.82 20.17 8.73
C PHE A 22 29.61 20.37 7.81
N VAL A 23 29.74 21.14 6.73
CA VAL A 23 28.65 21.35 5.77
C VAL A 23 28.25 20.04 5.11
N VAL A 24 29.21 19.27 4.59
CA VAL A 24 28.96 17.96 3.96
C VAL A 24 28.37 16.97 4.96
N TYR A 25 28.87 16.94 6.19
CA TYR A 25 28.31 16.11 7.24
C TYR A 25 26.88 16.53 7.60
N SER A 26 26.60 17.84 7.72
CA SER A 26 25.25 18.33 8.03
C SER A 26 24.25 18.11 6.91
N THR A 27 24.67 18.06 5.64
CA THR A 27 23.74 17.83 4.53
C THR A 27 23.51 16.34 4.25
N LEU A 28 24.48 15.48 4.58
CA LEU A 28 24.35 14.02 4.40
C LEU A 28 23.85 13.29 5.64
N PHE A 29 24.13 13.81 6.84
CA PHE A 29 23.84 13.17 8.14
C PHE A 29 23.17 14.11 9.15
N GLY A 30 22.87 15.36 8.78
CA GLY A 30 22.12 16.27 9.66
C GLY A 30 20.64 15.92 9.63
N ASP A 31 20.07 15.71 10.81
CA ASP A 31 18.65 15.43 10.98
C ASP A 31 17.80 16.53 10.36
N VAL A 32 16.76 16.11 9.62
CA VAL A 32 15.76 17.02 9.04
C VAL A 32 15.08 17.77 10.19
N PRO A 33 14.98 19.11 10.16
CA PRO A 33 14.28 19.87 11.19
C PRO A 33 12.81 19.46 11.17
N VAL A 34 12.42 18.66 12.16
CA VAL A 34 11.03 18.29 12.41
C VAL A 34 10.31 19.54 12.89
N PRO A 35 9.21 19.98 12.24
CA PRO A 35 8.45 21.12 12.71
C PRO A 35 7.90 20.82 14.11
N GLU A 36 8.23 21.69 15.06
CA GLU A 36 7.75 21.74 16.44
C GLU A 36 6.25 22.10 16.49
N ASN A 37 5.39 21.27 15.91
CA ASN A 37 3.93 21.53 15.85
C ASN A 37 3.10 20.25 15.73
N LEU A 38 3.44 19.26 16.54
CA LEU A 38 2.88 17.93 16.37
C LEU A 38 2.63 17.38 17.78
N GLY A 39 1.45 17.74 18.31
CA GLY A 39 0.87 17.14 19.51
C GLY A 39 0.85 15.61 19.42
N GLU A 40 0.63 14.98 20.57
CA GLU A 40 0.77 13.54 20.89
C GLU A 40 0.30 12.50 19.85
N ASP A 41 -0.41 12.86 18.78
CA ASP A 41 -0.86 11.99 17.68
C ASP A 41 0.17 11.75 16.55
N THR A 42 1.29 12.48 16.56
CA THR A 42 2.21 12.49 15.41
C THR A 42 3.07 11.25 15.31
N THR A 43 3.46 10.68 16.45
CA THR A 43 4.28 9.48 16.50
C THR A 43 3.58 8.30 15.82
N VAL A 44 2.24 8.22 15.92
CA VAL A 44 1.42 7.21 15.26
C VAL A 44 1.33 7.46 13.75
N ALA A 45 1.10 8.71 13.32
CA ALA A 45 1.01 9.05 11.90
C ALA A 45 2.35 8.85 11.15
N VAL A 46 3.48 9.17 11.79
CA VAL A 46 4.83 8.97 11.23
C VAL A 46 5.16 7.47 11.13
N ALA A 47 4.79 6.66 12.13
CA ALA A 47 4.99 5.22 12.09
C ALA A 47 4.21 4.56 10.94
N VAL A 48 2.94 4.92 10.76
CA VAL A 48 2.10 4.39 9.66
C VAL A 48 2.65 4.80 8.28
N GLY A 49 3.14 6.02 8.13
CA GLY A 49 3.77 6.48 6.89
C GLY A 49 5.01 5.67 6.54
N GLN A 50 5.86 5.37 7.53
CA GLN A 50 7.09 4.61 7.34
C GLN A 50 6.82 3.14 6.94
N ASP A 51 5.77 2.53 7.49
CA ASP A 51 5.33 1.17 7.13
C ASP A 51 4.84 1.07 5.68
N ILE A 52 4.13 2.10 5.20
CA ILE A 52 3.68 2.16 3.80
C ILE A 52 4.87 2.30 2.85
N LEU A 53 5.83 3.17 3.16
CA LEU A 53 7.04 3.34 2.35
C LEU A 53 7.87 2.06 2.29
N THR A 54 8.08 1.40 3.43
CA THR A 54 8.81 0.13 3.46
C THR A 54 8.07 -0.99 2.73
N LEU A 55 6.74 -1.02 2.73
CA LEU A 55 5.96 -1.95 1.92
C LEU A 55 6.07 -1.65 0.43
N ALA A 56 6.02 -0.36 0.05
CA ALA A 56 6.18 0.06 -1.34
C ALA A 56 7.56 -0.34 -1.90
N ASP A 57 8.63 -0.13 -1.14
CA ASP A 57 9.98 -0.55 -1.51
C ASP A 57 10.08 -2.07 -1.68
N LYS A 58 9.44 -2.84 -0.79
CA LYS A 58 9.38 -4.30 -0.88
C LYS A 58 8.62 -4.76 -2.13
N LEU A 59 7.48 -4.15 -2.44
CA LEU A 59 6.68 -4.49 -3.63
C LEU A 59 7.42 -4.10 -4.91
N GLN A 60 8.10 -2.96 -4.94
CA GLN A 60 8.92 -2.52 -6.07
C GLN A 60 10.10 -3.47 -6.33
N SER A 61 10.69 -4.04 -5.28
CA SER A 61 11.79 -5.01 -5.37
C SER A 61 11.30 -6.44 -5.69
N THR A 62 10.03 -6.75 -5.46
CA THR A 62 9.47 -8.08 -5.71
C THR A 62 9.22 -8.27 -7.19
N GLN A 63 10.05 -9.09 -7.83
CA GLN A 63 9.87 -9.50 -9.23
C GLN A 63 9.19 -10.86 -9.28
N ILE A 64 8.19 -11.00 -10.16
CA ILE A 64 7.62 -12.30 -10.49
C ILE A 64 8.55 -12.97 -11.49
N ASP A 65 9.08 -14.15 -11.11
CA ASP A 65 9.84 -14.97 -12.03
C ASP A 65 8.93 -15.50 -13.13
N THR A 66 9.08 -14.95 -14.34
CA THR A 66 8.26 -15.34 -15.50
C THR A 66 8.72 -16.64 -16.13
N THR A 67 9.89 -17.16 -15.75
CA THR A 67 10.41 -18.43 -16.30
C THR A 67 9.57 -19.63 -15.88
N ILE A 68 8.83 -19.52 -14.76
CA ILE A 68 7.90 -20.56 -14.31
C ILE A 68 6.86 -20.89 -15.38
N PHE A 69 6.39 -19.87 -16.13
CA PHE A 69 5.40 -20.02 -17.20
C PHE A 69 5.94 -20.72 -18.44
N SER A 70 7.27 -20.77 -18.59
CA SER A 70 7.94 -21.51 -19.67
C SER A 70 8.34 -22.93 -19.25
N SER A 71 8.16 -23.30 -17.98
CA SER A 71 8.52 -24.63 -17.51
C SER A 71 7.59 -25.69 -18.12
N PRO A 72 8.12 -26.88 -18.49
CA PRO A 72 7.29 -27.99 -18.98
C PRO A 72 6.20 -28.40 -17.99
N LEU A 73 6.46 -28.26 -16.68
CA LEU A 73 5.49 -28.55 -15.63
C LEU A 73 4.30 -27.57 -15.67
N PHE A 74 4.56 -26.27 -15.78
CA PHE A 74 3.48 -25.27 -15.86
C PHE A 74 2.65 -25.45 -17.14
N GLN A 75 3.30 -25.74 -18.28
CA GLN A 75 2.63 -25.99 -19.55
C GLN A 75 1.80 -27.30 -19.55
N SER A 76 2.09 -28.22 -18.63
CA SER A 76 1.34 -29.47 -18.49
C SER A 76 0.10 -29.35 -17.59
N LEU A 77 -0.14 -28.19 -16.98
CA LEU A 77 -1.31 -27.97 -16.14
C LEU A 77 -2.59 -28.08 -16.97
N ILE A 78 -3.48 -28.94 -16.51
CA ILE A 78 -4.79 -29.17 -17.13
C ILE A 78 -5.80 -28.34 -16.35
N ASP A 79 -6.67 -27.63 -17.07
CA ASP A 79 -7.82 -26.97 -16.45
C ASP A 79 -8.79 -28.03 -15.92
N ILE A 80 -9.01 -28.01 -14.60
CA ILE A 80 -9.95 -28.88 -13.89
C ILE A 80 -11.27 -28.17 -13.58
N SER A 81 -11.50 -27.00 -14.17
CA SER A 81 -12.74 -26.25 -13.99
C SER A 81 -13.93 -27.08 -14.49
N THR A 82 -15.01 -27.06 -13.70
CA THR A 82 -16.29 -27.64 -14.11
C THR A 82 -17.10 -26.52 -14.76
N PRO A 83 -17.67 -26.73 -15.97
CA PRO A 83 -18.51 -25.72 -16.59
C PRO A 83 -19.69 -25.38 -15.67
N LEU A 84 -19.88 -24.09 -15.38
CA LEU A 84 -21.02 -23.64 -14.61
C LEU A 84 -22.28 -23.81 -15.46
N THR A 85 -23.21 -24.64 -14.98
CA THR A 85 -24.54 -24.71 -15.55
C THR A 85 -25.33 -23.48 -15.10
N PRO A 86 -26.00 -22.75 -16.00
CA PRO A 86 -26.90 -21.67 -15.59
C PRO A 86 -27.95 -22.21 -14.62
N GLU A 87 -27.98 -21.66 -13.41
CA GLU A 87 -29.07 -21.92 -12.47
C GLU A 87 -30.27 -21.05 -12.83
N ALA A 88 -31.47 -21.55 -12.57
CA ALA A 88 -32.66 -20.75 -12.73
C ALA A 88 -32.59 -19.53 -11.81
N GLN A 89 -32.98 -18.36 -12.31
CA GLN A 89 -33.15 -17.18 -11.48
C GLN A 89 -34.09 -17.55 -10.31
N GLY A 90 -33.67 -17.22 -9.08
CA GLY A 90 -34.48 -17.49 -7.89
C GLY A 90 -35.85 -16.81 -7.95
N ARG A 91 -36.76 -17.20 -7.06
CA ARG A 91 -38.07 -16.54 -6.92
C ARG A 91 -37.87 -15.05 -6.66
N GLU A 92 -38.69 -14.20 -7.31
CA GLU A 92 -38.63 -12.74 -7.12
C GLU A 92 -38.68 -12.35 -5.63
N ASN A 93 -39.49 -13.08 -4.86
CA ASN A 93 -39.53 -12.97 -3.40
C ASN A 93 -39.21 -14.32 -2.75
N PRO A 94 -38.04 -14.47 -2.10
CA PRO A 94 -37.63 -15.73 -1.48
C PRO A 94 -38.47 -16.11 -0.26
N PHE A 95 -39.26 -15.18 0.28
CA PHE A 95 -40.12 -15.38 1.46
C PHE A 95 -41.61 -15.51 1.12
N ALA A 96 -42.00 -15.42 -0.16
CA ALA A 96 -43.40 -15.61 -0.53
C ALA A 96 -43.84 -17.05 -0.24
N GLN A 97 -45.12 -17.25 0.11
CA GLN A 97 -45.68 -18.59 0.28
C GLN A 97 -45.49 -19.43 -0.98
N ILE A 98 -45.24 -20.73 -0.86
CA ILE A 98 -45.00 -21.58 -2.03
C ILE A 98 -46.29 -21.68 -2.88
N GLY A 99 -46.20 -21.36 -4.17
CA GLY A 99 -47.32 -21.47 -5.12
C GLY A 99 -48.07 -20.18 -5.42
N VAL A 100 -47.57 -19.02 -5.01
CA VAL A 100 -48.17 -17.68 -5.26
C VAL A 100 -47.34 -16.80 -6.21
N ASP A 101 -46.28 -17.35 -6.77
CA ASP A 101 -45.18 -16.67 -7.45
C ASP A 101 -45.52 -16.24 -8.88
N SER A 102 -46.50 -16.89 -9.51
CA SER A 102 -47.10 -16.40 -10.74
C SER A 102 -48.28 -15.51 -10.37
N GLY A 103 -48.25 -14.22 -10.75
CA GLY A 103 -49.21 -13.17 -10.38
C GLY A 103 -50.68 -13.40 -10.77
N ALA A 104 -51.26 -14.53 -10.41
CA ALA A 104 -52.68 -14.81 -10.40
C ALA A 104 -53.21 -14.49 -9.01
N SER A 105 -53.22 -13.20 -8.66
CA SER A 105 -54.19 -12.68 -7.71
C SER A 105 -55.59 -12.81 -8.34
N SER A 106 -56.15 -14.01 -8.34
CA SER A 106 -57.58 -14.17 -8.53
C SER A 106 -58.22 -14.01 -7.15
N PRO A 107 -58.88 -12.88 -6.85
CA PRO A 107 -59.61 -12.78 -5.60
C PRO A 107 -60.72 -13.81 -5.69
N ARG A 108 -60.73 -14.83 -4.83
CA ARG A 108 -61.94 -15.64 -4.67
C ARG A 108 -63.03 -14.70 -4.17
N PRO A 109 -64.15 -14.50 -4.88
CA PRO A 109 -65.26 -13.76 -4.31
C PRO A 109 -65.82 -14.58 -3.16
N ILE A 110 -65.71 -14.03 -1.95
CA ILE A 110 -66.30 -14.59 -0.74
C ILE A 110 -67.82 -14.41 -0.88
N LYS A 111 -68.54 -15.49 -1.19
CA LYS A 111 -70.01 -15.49 -1.06
C LYS A 111 -70.34 -15.71 0.41
N PHE A 112 -70.79 -14.65 1.07
CA PHE A 112 -71.36 -14.75 2.42
C PHE A 112 -72.75 -15.41 2.35
N PRO A 113 -73.10 -16.30 3.30
CA PRO A 113 -74.45 -16.84 3.45
C PRO A 113 -75.43 -15.78 3.96
#